data_AF-X1T0R3-F1
#
_entry.id   AF-X1T0R3-F1
#
_cell.length_a   1.000
_cell.length_b   1.000
_cell.length_c   1.000
_cell.angle_alpha   90.00
_cell.angle_beta   90.00
_cell.angle_gamma   90.00
#
_symmetry.space_group_name_H-M   'P 1'
#
loop_
_entity.id
_entity.type
_entity.pdbx_description
1 polymer ?
#
loop_
_entity_poly.entity_id
_entity_poly.type
_entity_poly.pdbx_seq_one_letter_code
_entity_poly.pdbx_strand_id
1 'polypeptide(L)'
;VTISDGKDNIGLTGPFTTNGNVDILTQSFVSRKHMDIFGFYFPPEIKNWYIDDWITAVYSPDLFYPIKQIKISNDGGAERYNVEHIDWQKIVDKYKWKINKFLQRNHR
;
A
#
# COMPACT_ATOMS: atom_id res chain seq x y z
N VAL A 1 -1.37 -6.56 -15.95
CA VAL A 1 -0.47 -6.61 -14.78
C VAL A 1 -1.08 -7.55 -13.77
N THR A 2 -0.59 -8.78 -13.71
CA THR A 2 -0.99 -9.75 -12.68
C THR A 2 -0.11 -9.49 -11.46
N ILE A 3 -0.72 -9.24 -10.31
CA ILE A 3 0.03 -9.10 -9.06
C ILE A 3 0.63 -10.48 -8.76
N SER A 4 1.94 -10.57 -8.96
CA SER A 4 2.86 -11.63 -8.54
C SER A 4 2.60 -13.05 -9.06
N ASP A 5 3.12 -13.33 -10.25
CA ASP A 5 3.52 -14.71 -10.58
C ASP A 5 4.73 -15.05 -9.67
N GLY A 6 4.55 -15.94 -8.70
CA GLY A 6 5.64 -16.41 -7.81
C GLY A 6 5.72 -15.85 -6.37
N LYS A 7 4.83 -14.94 -5.95
CA LYS A 7 4.70 -14.50 -4.53
C LYS A 7 3.28 -14.71 -4.01
N ASP A 8 2.73 -15.90 -4.21
CA ASP A 8 1.40 -16.27 -3.71
C ASP A 8 0.28 -15.25 -4.01
N ASN A 9 0.27 -14.58 -5.16
CA ASN A 9 -0.74 -13.55 -5.46
C ASN A 9 -0.85 -12.47 -4.36
N ILE A 10 0.24 -12.07 -3.72
CA ILE A 10 0.28 -10.93 -2.79
C ILE A 10 1.18 -9.82 -3.34
N GLY A 11 0.72 -8.58 -3.23
CA GLY A 11 1.49 -7.40 -3.55
C GLY A 11 0.62 -6.17 -3.71
N LEU A 12 1.30 -5.04 -3.85
CA LEU A 12 0.72 -3.75 -4.15
C LEU A 12 1.09 -3.37 -5.58
N THR A 13 0.11 -2.98 -6.38
CA THR A 13 0.30 -2.42 -7.72
C THR A 13 -0.57 -1.19 -7.91
N GLY A 14 -0.32 -0.45 -8.99
CA GLY A 14 -1.07 0.75 -9.33
C GLY A 14 -0.32 1.58 -10.37
N PRO A 15 -1.02 2.51 -11.04
CA PRO A 15 -0.41 3.43 -11.99
C PRO A 15 0.63 4.32 -11.31
N PHE A 16 1.68 4.67 -12.05
CA PHE A 16 2.77 5.51 -11.56
C PHE A 16 2.30 6.96 -11.39
N THR A 17 2.44 7.50 -10.18
CA THR A 17 2.09 8.90 -9.86
C THR A 17 3.19 9.85 -10.36
N THR A 18 2.84 10.91 -11.07
CA THR A 18 3.81 11.82 -11.71
C THR A 18 4.02 13.17 -11.00
N ASN A 19 3.26 13.46 -9.95
CA ASN A 19 3.34 14.69 -9.17
C ASN A 19 3.19 14.41 -7.67
N GLY A 20 3.58 15.39 -6.83
CA GLY A 20 3.62 15.20 -5.39
C GLY A 20 4.70 14.19 -4.98
N ASN A 21 4.38 13.26 -4.09
CA ASN A 21 5.28 12.18 -3.70
C ASN A 21 5.23 11.05 -4.74
N VAL A 22 6.28 10.90 -5.54
CA VAL A 22 6.38 9.91 -6.63
C VAL A 22 6.86 8.52 -6.18
N ASP A 23 7.26 8.40 -4.91
CA ASP A 23 7.71 7.13 -4.33
C ASP A 23 6.55 6.27 -3.80
N ILE A 24 5.33 6.84 -3.76
CA ILE A 24 4.10 6.16 -3.31
C ILE A 24 3.11 5.97 -4.46
N LEU A 25 2.12 5.10 -4.25
CA LEU A 25 1.00 4.93 -5.19
C LEU A 25 -0.24 5.59 -4.60
N THR A 26 -0.70 6.67 -5.23
CA THR A 26 -1.93 7.36 -4.82
C THR A 26 -3.21 6.63 -5.26
N GLN A 27 -3.06 5.59 -6.10
CA GLN A 27 -4.12 4.70 -6.57
C GLN A 27 -3.58 3.28 -6.43
N SER A 28 -3.83 2.70 -5.26
CA SER A 28 -3.37 1.38 -4.88
C SER A 28 -4.37 0.29 -5.30
N PHE A 29 -3.83 -0.85 -5.72
CA PHE A 29 -4.55 -2.09 -5.94
C PHE A 29 -3.78 -3.22 -5.27
N VAL A 30 -4.51 -4.06 -4.55
CA VAL A 30 -4.00 -5.25 -3.87
C VAL A 30 -4.89 -6.45 -4.18
N SER A 31 -4.38 -7.66 -3.99
CA SER A 31 -5.21 -8.86 -4.11
C SER A 31 -6.11 -9.03 -2.88
N ARG A 32 -7.10 -9.95 -2.97
CA ARG A 32 -7.98 -10.31 -1.85
C ARG A 32 -7.22 -10.76 -0.59
N LYS A 33 -6.01 -11.32 -0.75
CA LYS A 33 -5.17 -11.77 0.36
C LYS A 33 -4.78 -10.65 1.31
N HIS A 34 -4.77 -9.39 0.85
CA HIS A 34 -4.60 -8.23 1.73
C HIS A 34 -5.65 -8.23 2.85
N MET A 35 -6.91 -8.45 2.49
CA MET A 35 -8.01 -8.49 3.46
C MET A 35 -7.88 -9.70 4.40
N ASP A 36 -7.43 -10.85 3.91
CA ASP A 36 -7.21 -12.04 4.75
C ASP A 36 -6.08 -11.82 5.78
N ILE A 37 -5.06 -11.03 5.43
CA ILE A 37 -3.91 -10.74 6.30
C ILE A 37 -4.24 -9.66 7.32
N PHE A 38 -4.83 -8.56 6.88
CA PHE A 38 -5.01 -7.37 7.70
C PHE A 38 -6.38 -7.27 8.34
N GLY A 39 -7.44 -7.73 7.65
CA GLY A 39 -8.83 -7.53 8.03
C GLY A 39 -9.40 -6.15 7.63
N PHE A 40 -8.61 -5.32 6.96
CA PHE A 40 -8.95 -3.98 6.50
C PHE A 40 -8.16 -3.66 5.22
N TYR A 41 -8.59 -2.65 4.46
CA TYR A 41 -7.81 -2.14 3.31
C TYR A 41 -6.80 -1.07 3.76
N PHE A 42 -7.24 -0.14 4.60
CA PHE A 42 -6.38 0.81 5.29
C PHE A 42 -6.54 0.62 6.81
N PRO A 43 -5.47 0.77 7.60
CA PRO A 43 -5.53 0.62 9.04
C PRO A 43 -6.50 1.65 9.64
N PRO A 44 -7.41 1.24 10.53
CA PRO A 44 -8.42 2.14 11.11
C PRO A 44 -7.83 3.31 11.92
N GLU A 45 -6.57 3.22 12.31
CA GLU A 45 -5.80 4.27 12.99
C GLU A 45 -5.43 5.46 12.09
N ILE A 46 -5.38 5.27 10.77
CA ILE A 46 -5.05 6.33 9.81
C ILE A 46 -6.35 6.85 9.20
N LYS A 47 -6.73 8.08 9.53
CA LYS A 47 -8.04 8.64 9.11
C LYS A 47 -8.03 9.35 7.77
N ASN A 48 -6.89 9.89 7.34
CA ASN A 48 -6.82 10.74 6.16
C ASN A 48 -5.48 10.62 5.44
N TRP A 49 -4.60 11.60 5.61
CA TRP A 49 -3.25 11.59 5.08
C TRP A 49 -2.47 10.38 5.63
N TYR A 50 -1.42 10.00 4.92
CA TYR A 50 -0.55 8.85 5.23
C TYR A 50 -1.10 7.46 4.88
N ILE A 51 -2.31 7.32 4.33
CA ILE A 51 -2.80 6.00 3.87
C ILE A 51 -1.97 5.44 2.71
N ASP A 52 -1.56 6.30 1.77
CA ASP A 52 -0.74 5.93 0.62
C ASP A 52 0.70 5.63 1.05
N ASP A 53 1.25 6.41 1.98
CA ASP A 53 2.54 6.16 2.61
C ASP A 53 2.56 4.81 3.32
N TRP A 54 1.55 4.52 4.14
CA TRP A 54 1.45 3.27 4.89
C TRP A 54 1.36 2.06 3.96
N ILE A 55 0.47 2.08 2.96
CA ILE A 55 0.27 0.93 2.08
C ILE A 55 1.50 0.69 1.22
N THR A 56 2.16 1.74 0.71
CA THR A 56 3.44 1.59 0.02
C THR A 56 4.50 1.01 0.96
N ALA A 57 4.68 1.54 2.15
CA ALA A 57 5.74 1.10 3.07
C ALA A 57 5.56 -0.34 3.58
N VAL A 58 4.33 -0.82 3.75
CA VAL A 58 4.07 -2.20 4.22
C VAL A 58 4.46 -3.23 3.15
N TYR A 59 4.28 -2.91 1.87
CA TYR A 59 4.60 -3.78 0.74
C TYR A 59 6.01 -3.56 0.15
N SER A 60 6.62 -2.40 0.37
CA SER A 60 7.95 -2.09 -0.14
C SER A 60 9.08 -2.81 0.62
N PRO A 61 10.18 -3.15 -0.08
CA PRO A 61 10.37 -3.04 -1.54
C PRO A 61 9.88 -4.27 -2.32
N ASP A 62 9.86 -5.44 -1.69
CA ASP A 62 9.81 -6.73 -2.40
C ASP A 62 8.46 -7.08 -3.02
N LEU A 63 7.38 -6.45 -2.54
CA LEU A 63 6.01 -6.69 -2.97
C LEU A 63 5.37 -5.43 -3.57
N PHE A 64 6.19 -4.46 -3.99
CA PHE A 64 5.77 -3.20 -4.58
C PHE A 64 6.01 -3.20 -6.10
N TYR A 65 4.92 -3.18 -6.88
CA TYR A 65 4.95 -3.39 -8.33
C TYR A 65 4.20 -2.27 -9.09
N PRO A 66 4.75 -1.04 -9.16
CA PRO A 66 4.13 0.06 -9.89
C PRO A 66 4.04 -0.22 -11.40
N ILE A 67 2.93 0.17 -12.02
CA ILE A 67 2.68 0.05 -13.47
C ILE A 67 3.27 1.28 -14.17
N LYS A 68 4.58 1.24 -14.42
CA LYS A 68 5.33 2.39 -14.97
C LYS A 68 4.84 2.89 -16.33
N GLN A 69 4.15 2.05 -17.10
CA GLN A 69 3.59 2.43 -18.41
C GLN A 69 2.33 3.28 -18.30
N ILE A 70 1.60 3.17 -17.19
CA ILE A 70 0.38 3.96 -16.95
C ILE A 70 0.75 5.05 -15.96
N LYS A 71 0.73 6.29 -16.43
CA LYS A 71 1.09 7.47 -15.66
C LYS A 71 -0.16 8.28 -15.34
N ILE A 72 -0.24 8.78 -14.12
CA ILE A 72 -1.35 9.61 -13.67
C ILE A 72 -0.83 10.75 -12.78
N SER A 73 -1.56 11.85 -12.79
CA SER A 73 -1.41 12.93 -11.82
C SER A 73 -2.42 12.77 -10.68
N ASN A 74 -1.97 12.99 -9.46
CA ASN A 74 -2.82 13.08 -8.28
C ASN A 74 -3.36 14.51 -8.15
N ASP A 75 -4.25 14.87 -9.06
CA ASP A 75 -4.89 16.19 -9.08
C ASP A 75 -6.18 16.12 -8.26
N GLY A 76 -6.03 16.24 -6.95
CA GLY A 76 -7.14 16.32 -6.01
C GLY A 76 -7.99 17.57 -6.20
N GLY A 77 -9.13 17.61 -5.52
CA GLY A 77 -9.92 18.83 -5.34
C GLY A 77 -9.49 19.62 -4.11
N ALA A 78 -10.33 20.56 -3.68
CA ALA A 78 -10.17 21.21 -2.38
C ALA A 78 -10.06 20.19 -1.25
N GLU A 79 -9.31 20.53 -0.19
CA GLU A 79 -9.13 19.66 0.96
C GLU A 79 -10.48 19.23 1.54
N ARG A 80 -10.69 17.92 1.65
CA ARG A 80 -11.95 17.33 2.15
C ARG A 80 -11.98 17.21 3.67
N TYR A 81 -10.82 17.13 4.30
CA TYR A 81 -10.66 16.87 5.73
C TYR A 81 -9.50 17.67 6.29
N ASN A 82 -9.58 18.01 7.58
CA ASN A 82 -8.42 18.47 8.32
C ASN A 82 -7.41 17.33 8.44
N VAL A 83 -6.15 17.62 8.13
CA VAL A 83 -5.06 16.65 8.23
C VAL A 83 -4.84 16.26 9.69
N GLU A 84 -4.80 14.96 9.96
CA GLU A 84 -4.43 14.44 11.27
C GLU A 84 -2.95 14.02 11.23
N HIS A 85 -2.10 14.76 11.94
CA HIS A 85 -0.68 14.45 11.99
C HIS A 85 -0.42 13.30 12.97
N ILE A 86 -0.12 12.13 12.42
CA ILE A 86 0.17 10.91 13.17
C ILE A 86 1.53 10.34 12.78
N ASP A 87 2.08 9.52 13.66
CA ASP A 87 3.28 8.72 13.40
C ASP A 87 2.89 7.43 12.67
N TRP A 88 2.71 7.53 11.35
CA TRP A 88 2.26 6.43 10.52
C TRP A 88 3.30 5.31 10.39
N GLN A 89 4.59 5.61 10.59
CA GLN A 89 5.66 4.62 10.57
C GLN A 89 5.48 3.58 11.67
N LYS A 90 5.06 3.98 12.88
CA LYS A 90 4.70 3.02 13.95
C LYS A 90 3.56 2.08 13.55
N ILE A 91 2.65 2.53 12.70
CA ILE A 91 1.53 1.72 12.20
C ILE A 91 2.04 0.73 11.14
N VAL A 92 3.06 1.09 10.35
CA VAL A 92 3.77 0.13 9.48
C VAL A 92 4.42 -0.95 10.33
N ASP A 93 5.21 -0.58 11.34
CA ASP A 93 5.91 -1.54 12.21
C ASP A 93 4.92 -2.50 12.90
N LYS A 94 3.78 -1.96 13.35
CA LYS A 94 2.69 -2.74 13.96
C LYS A 94 2.13 -3.82 13.03
N TYR A 95 2.11 -3.62 11.71
CA TYR A 95 1.40 -4.49 10.78
C TYR A 95 2.30 -5.24 9.79
N LYS A 96 3.51 -4.76 9.49
CA LYS A 96 4.40 -5.35 8.48
C LYS A 96 4.78 -6.82 8.77
N TRP A 97 4.90 -7.18 10.05
CA TRP A 97 5.17 -8.57 10.45
C TRP A 97 4.09 -9.56 9.97
N LYS A 98 2.84 -9.11 9.73
CA LYS A 98 1.76 -9.98 9.23
C LYS A 98 2.04 -10.48 7.81
N ILE A 99 2.61 -9.63 6.95
CA ILE A 99 3.07 -10.04 5.60
C ILE A 99 4.19 -11.08 5.73
N ASN A 100 5.19 -10.81 6.57
CA ASN A 100 6.30 -11.74 6.77
C ASN A 100 5.82 -13.11 7.27
N LYS A 101 4.89 -13.11 8.22
CA LYS A 101 4.25 -14.33 8.73
C LYS A 101 3.47 -15.07 7.63
N PHE A 102 2.75 -14.34 6.77
CA PHE A 102 2.03 -14.94 5.65
C PHE A 102 2.99 -15.63 4.68
N LEU A 103 4.04 -14.94 4.24
CA LEU A 103 5.05 -15.51 3.33
C LEU A 103 5.72 -16.74 3.93
N GLN A 104 6.12 -16.70 5.21
CA GLN A 104 6.75 -17.85 5.89
C GLN A 104 5.85 -19.08 5.99
N ARG A 105 4.51 -18.92 6.04
CA ARG A 105 3.57 -20.04 6.12
C ARG A 105 3.41 -20.78 4.79
N ASN A 106 3.54 -20.07 3.67
CA ASN A 106 3.33 -20.65 2.34
C ASN A 106 4.63 -21.18 1.71
N HIS A 107 5.79 -20.89 2.32
CA HIS A 107 7.07 -21.49 1.95
C HIS A 107 7.35 -22.83 2.68
N ARG A 108 6.34 -23.42 3.34
CA ARG A 108 6.37 -24.77 3.92
C ARG A 108 5.44 -25.68 3.14
#